data_AF-A0A422QJ77-F1
#
_entry.id   AF-A0A422QJ77-F1
#
_cell.length_a   1.000
_cell.length_b   1.000
_cell.length_c   1.000
_cell.angle_alpha   90.00
_cell.angle_beta   90.00
_cell.angle_gamma   90.00
#
_symmetry.space_group_name_H-M   'P 1'
#
loop_
_entity.id
_entity.type
_entity.pdbx_description
1 polymer ?
#
loop_
_entity_poly.entity_id
_entity_poly.type
_entity_poly.pdbx_seq_one_letter_code
_entity_poly.pdbx_strand_id
1 'polypeptide(L)'
;MKCIYCNEDKTLGPFTLEHIFPSSIGGKLCSEFFKTRAVCQDCNSRAGAIIDAPFLKGALNKNVYAKSLMDFVDPGAEGSWAPFFYKGRLREWEREGEVCEFWEGPYGEHIYHVRADDHAAFDAYAGGNPIQRRKAPGVAYLFLTSQHPSKSAFAIRSFEQQFKAAQRFAGNFGFDKADVKAAEPLPDELREEFEAIRLIAMSGEPKKLSMALDLSAEQRFLAKLARALGYQLFGDAYVASTYGERVRLAMYERDLLRRHELVQYLTDAPNIQVVGRLYHVPGAYVVHLLAIDNALTLGLILPNGESLFMTLSDEPALWRGTEFDHYREGVAYVVAPGASFFTGPIAGPEMIAHTTGVAPHVALADLEKKRLRIVQPITHQFMSFRGGA
;
A
#
# COMPACT_ATOMS: atom_id res chain seq x y z
N MET A 1 -28.71 -12.07 -9.49
CA MET A 1 -27.74 -11.00 -9.83
C MET A 1 -26.41 -11.69 -10.06
N LYS A 2 -25.67 -11.28 -11.10
CA LYS A 2 -24.40 -11.91 -11.45
C LYS A 2 -23.24 -11.22 -10.71
N CYS A 3 -22.38 -11.99 -10.07
CA CYS A 3 -21.19 -11.45 -9.40
C CYS A 3 -20.10 -11.12 -10.43
N ILE A 4 -19.57 -9.90 -10.40
CA ILE A 4 -18.58 -9.45 -11.39
C ILE A 4 -17.22 -10.15 -11.24
N TYR A 5 -16.91 -10.76 -10.09
CA TYR A 5 -15.63 -11.43 -9.84
C TYR A 5 -15.64 -12.93 -10.15
N CYS A 6 -16.71 -13.67 -9.83
CA CYS A 6 -16.82 -15.09 -10.21
C CYS A 6 -17.63 -15.34 -11.48
N ASN A 7 -18.38 -14.35 -11.97
CA ASN A 7 -19.28 -14.47 -13.11
C ASN A 7 -20.42 -15.50 -12.87
N GLU A 8 -20.78 -15.76 -11.61
CA GLU A 8 -21.86 -16.67 -11.24
C GLU A 8 -23.11 -15.89 -10.84
N ASP A 9 -24.28 -16.43 -11.18
CA ASP A 9 -25.56 -15.95 -10.67
C ASP A 9 -25.72 -16.32 -9.20
N LYS A 10 -26.00 -15.30 -8.39
CA LYS A 10 -26.28 -15.44 -6.96
C LYS A 10 -27.67 -14.85 -6.66
N THR A 11 -28.27 -15.32 -5.56
CA THR A 11 -29.42 -14.66 -4.94
C THR A 11 -29.05 -13.24 -4.51
N LEU A 12 -29.98 -12.35 -4.17
CA LEU A 12 -29.68 -10.94 -3.87
C LEU A 12 -29.03 -10.72 -2.47
N GLY A 13 -29.30 -11.61 -1.50
CA GLY A 13 -28.80 -11.51 -0.12
C GLY A 13 -27.28 -11.63 0.14
N PRO A 14 -26.45 -12.32 -0.69
CA PRO A 14 -25.03 -12.50 -0.45
C PRO A 14 -24.16 -11.38 -1.07
N PHE A 15 -24.72 -10.27 -1.57
CA PHE A 15 -23.93 -9.18 -2.14
C PHE A 15 -23.51 -8.17 -1.07
N THR A 16 -22.26 -7.75 -1.12
CA THR A 16 -21.68 -6.82 -0.12
C THR A 16 -21.10 -5.59 -0.81
N LEU A 17 -20.96 -4.49 -0.06
CA LEU A 17 -20.28 -3.31 -0.56
C LEU A 17 -18.78 -3.62 -0.70
N GLU A 18 -18.31 -3.65 -1.94
CA GLU A 18 -16.89 -3.72 -2.25
C GLU A 18 -16.32 -2.32 -2.48
N HIS A 19 -15.18 -2.06 -1.84
CA HIS A 19 -14.38 -0.88 -2.14
C HIS A 19 -13.31 -1.28 -3.15
N ILE A 20 -13.49 -0.88 -4.41
CA ILE A 20 -12.61 -1.25 -5.52
C ILE A 20 -11.17 -0.88 -5.17
N PHE A 21 -10.99 0.36 -4.69
CA PHE A 21 -9.79 0.79 -4.02
C PHE A 21 -9.91 0.46 -2.52
N PRO A 22 -8.99 -0.28 -1.89
CA PRO A 22 -9.15 -0.72 -0.51
C PRO A 22 -9.28 0.42 0.50
N SER A 23 -10.14 0.23 1.50
CA SER A 23 -10.37 1.20 2.58
C SER A 23 -9.09 1.62 3.31
N SER A 24 -8.11 0.73 3.45
CA SER A 24 -6.84 0.99 4.14
C SER A 24 -5.95 2.01 3.44
N ILE A 25 -6.12 2.20 2.14
CA ILE A 25 -5.40 3.18 1.32
C ILE A 25 -6.32 4.29 0.84
N GLY A 26 -7.39 4.58 1.59
CA GLY A 26 -8.27 5.72 1.33
C GLY A 26 -9.52 5.41 0.52
N GLY A 27 -9.82 4.13 0.22
CA GLY A 27 -11.03 3.74 -0.52
C GLY A 27 -12.36 4.23 0.03
N LYS A 28 -12.45 4.50 1.34
CA LYS A 28 -13.65 5.10 1.97
C LYS A 28 -13.86 6.57 1.57
N LEU A 29 -12.78 7.27 1.25
CA LEU A 29 -12.79 8.68 0.84
C LEU A 29 -13.25 8.83 -0.62
N CYS A 30 -13.07 7.77 -1.42
CA CYS A 30 -13.40 7.79 -2.83
C CYS A 30 -14.92 7.92 -3.08
N SER A 31 -15.25 8.46 -4.25
CA SER A 31 -16.61 8.55 -4.76
C SER A 31 -17.25 7.17 -5.01
N GLU A 32 -18.55 7.14 -5.28
CA GLU A 32 -19.29 5.91 -5.60
C GLU A 32 -18.76 5.19 -6.84
N PHE A 33 -18.06 5.88 -7.74
CA PHE A 33 -17.35 5.24 -8.87
C PHE A 33 -16.36 4.16 -8.42
N PHE A 34 -15.77 4.29 -7.23
CA PHE A 34 -14.84 3.31 -6.65
C PHE A 34 -15.51 2.31 -5.70
N LYS A 35 -16.85 2.22 -5.71
CA LYS A 35 -17.62 1.33 -4.84
C LYS A 35 -18.65 0.56 -5.63
N THR A 36 -18.82 -0.72 -5.34
CA THR A 36 -19.81 -1.55 -6.04
C THR A 36 -20.50 -2.51 -5.09
N ARG A 37 -21.76 -2.84 -5.39
CA ARG A 37 -22.52 -3.91 -4.74
C ARG A 37 -22.67 -5.14 -5.64
N ALA A 38 -21.93 -5.21 -6.74
CA ALA A 38 -22.00 -6.31 -7.70
C ALA A 38 -21.01 -7.45 -7.40
N VAL A 39 -20.45 -7.51 -6.19
CA VAL A 39 -19.54 -8.55 -5.73
C VAL A 39 -20.18 -9.36 -4.60
N CYS A 40 -20.26 -10.68 -4.76
CA CYS A 40 -20.74 -11.55 -3.69
C CYS A 40 -19.76 -11.58 -2.51
N GLN A 41 -20.26 -11.90 -1.32
CA GLN A 41 -19.52 -11.92 -0.07
C GLN A 41 -18.28 -12.80 -0.13
N ASP A 42 -18.37 -13.97 -0.77
CA ASP A 42 -17.26 -14.91 -0.91
C ASP A 42 -16.14 -14.30 -1.78
N CYS A 43 -16.49 -13.72 -2.92
CA CYS A 43 -15.53 -13.08 -3.80
C CYS A 43 -14.90 -11.85 -3.14
N ASN A 44 -15.68 -11.05 -2.42
CA ASN A 44 -15.19 -9.88 -1.69
C ASN A 44 -14.19 -10.30 -0.60
N SER A 45 -14.57 -11.28 0.24
CA SER A 45 -13.70 -11.81 1.30
C SER A 45 -12.42 -12.43 0.73
N ARG A 46 -12.53 -13.18 -0.36
CA ARG A 46 -11.39 -13.78 -1.06
C ARG A 46 -10.48 -12.71 -1.65
N ALA A 47 -11.01 -11.70 -2.34
CA ALA A 47 -10.23 -10.61 -2.90
C ALA A 47 -9.46 -9.86 -1.80
N GLY A 48 -10.11 -9.57 -0.68
CA GLY A 48 -9.46 -8.97 0.50
C GLY A 48 -8.28 -9.81 1.01
N ALA A 49 -8.45 -11.13 1.09
CA ALA A 49 -7.44 -12.03 1.64
C ALA A 49 -6.26 -12.34 0.69
N ILE A 50 -6.53 -12.50 -0.62
CA ILE A 50 -5.51 -13.02 -1.56
C ILE A 50 -5.08 -12.03 -2.63
N ILE A 51 -5.72 -10.88 -2.75
CA ILE A 51 -5.36 -9.83 -3.72
C ILE A 51 -4.96 -8.55 -2.97
N ASP A 52 -5.86 -8.03 -2.14
CA ASP A 52 -5.60 -6.77 -1.43
C ASP A 52 -4.53 -6.97 -0.35
N ALA A 53 -4.60 -8.03 0.46
CA ALA A 53 -3.62 -8.25 1.53
C ALA A 53 -2.18 -8.40 1.01
N PRO A 54 -1.86 -9.20 -0.03
CA PRO A 54 -0.51 -9.23 -0.59
C PRO A 54 -0.02 -7.85 -1.07
N PHE A 55 -0.88 -7.07 -1.73
CA PHE A 55 -0.53 -5.72 -2.17
C PHE A 55 -0.28 -4.80 -0.96
N LEU A 56 -1.20 -4.75 0.00
CA LEU A 56 -1.15 -3.82 1.13
C LEU A 56 -0.12 -4.17 2.22
N LYS A 57 0.17 -5.46 2.37
CA LYS A 57 1.08 -5.99 3.40
C LYS A 57 2.42 -6.40 2.84
N GLY A 58 2.56 -6.50 1.52
CA GLY A 58 3.83 -6.73 0.86
C GLY A 58 4.88 -5.75 1.35
N ALA A 59 6.09 -6.25 1.61
CA ALA A 59 7.16 -5.48 2.26
C ALA A 59 7.42 -4.10 1.62
N LEU A 60 7.50 -4.04 0.28
CA LEU A 60 7.69 -2.78 -0.45
C LEU A 60 6.48 -1.85 -0.35
N ASN A 61 5.29 -2.37 -0.63
CA ASN A 61 4.06 -1.58 -0.62
C ASN A 61 3.66 -1.08 0.76
N LYS A 62 4.06 -1.78 1.83
CA LYS A 62 3.94 -1.30 3.20
C LYS A 62 4.73 -0.01 3.41
N ASN A 63 5.92 0.10 2.82
CA ASN A 63 6.77 1.30 2.87
C ASN A 63 6.24 2.41 1.98
N VAL A 64 5.67 2.08 0.81
CA VAL A 64 4.95 3.04 -0.04
C VAL A 64 3.77 3.66 0.72
N TYR A 65 2.98 2.83 1.39
CA TYR A 65 1.90 3.32 2.25
C TYR A 65 2.42 4.18 3.40
N ALA A 66 3.51 3.76 4.05
CA ALA A 66 4.12 4.52 5.13
C ALA A 66 4.53 5.94 4.66
N LYS A 67 5.13 6.02 3.48
CA LYS A 67 5.45 7.30 2.81
C LYS A 67 4.21 8.14 2.53
N SER A 68 3.11 7.52 2.09
CA SER A 68 1.84 8.24 1.83
C SER A 68 1.27 8.95 3.06
N LEU A 69 1.55 8.43 4.26
CA LEU A 69 1.14 9.06 5.50
C LEU A 69 2.14 10.15 5.91
N MET A 70 3.45 9.84 5.90
CA MET A 70 4.50 10.75 6.38
C MET A 70 4.54 12.11 5.72
N ASP A 71 4.20 12.20 4.42
CA ASP A 71 4.19 13.47 3.70
C ASP A 71 3.24 14.52 4.33
N PHE A 72 2.27 14.09 5.15
CA PHE A 72 1.21 14.92 5.75
C PHE A 72 1.20 14.93 7.29
N VAL A 73 2.18 14.30 7.94
CA VAL A 73 2.22 14.19 9.40
C VAL A 73 2.89 15.41 10.03
N ASP A 74 2.24 16.01 11.03
CA ASP A 74 2.82 17.06 11.89
C ASP A 74 3.38 16.43 13.18
N PRO A 75 4.69 16.34 13.37
CA PRO A 75 5.27 15.74 14.58
C PRO A 75 4.94 16.52 15.87
N GLY A 76 4.61 17.81 15.75
CA GLY A 76 4.27 18.68 16.88
C GLY A 76 2.81 18.60 17.30
N ALA A 77 1.91 18.14 16.42
CA ALA A 77 0.50 18.06 16.71
C ALA A 77 0.15 16.96 17.73
N GLU A 78 -0.80 17.23 18.60
CA GLU A 78 -1.32 16.27 19.57
C GLU A 78 -2.01 15.10 18.86
N GLY A 79 -1.76 13.87 19.32
CA GLY A 79 -2.32 12.64 18.71
C GLY A 79 -1.71 12.27 17.36
N SER A 80 -0.77 13.06 16.84
CA SER A 80 -0.06 12.79 15.60
C SER A 80 0.98 11.67 15.77
N TRP A 81 1.09 10.83 14.74
CA TRP A 81 2.00 9.69 14.68
C TRP A 81 2.40 9.40 13.22
N ALA A 82 3.54 8.73 13.02
CA ALA A 82 3.97 8.25 11.72
C ALA A 82 4.22 6.74 11.73
N PRO A 83 3.97 6.04 10.61
CA PRO A 83 4.31 4.63 10.51
C PRO A 83 5.83 4.41 10.42
N PHE A 84 6.30 3.28 10.93
CA PHE A 84 7.66 2.78 10.75
C PHE A 84 7.78 2.05 9.41
N PHE A 85 8.95 2.19 8.78
CA PHE A 85 9.32 1.47 7.58
C PHE A 85 9.78 0.06 7.92
N TYR A 86 9.22 -0.92 7.23
CA TYR A 86 9.69 -2.29 7.30
C TYR A 86 11.02 -2.44 6.57
N LYS A 87 12.01 -3.06 7.20
CA LYS A 87 13.35 -3.25 6.60
C LYS A 87 13.67 -4.71 6.29
N GLY A 88 12.97 -5.65 6.92
CA GLY A 88 13.16 -7.09 6.70
C GLY A 88 13.25 -7.88 7.99
N ARG A 89 13.53 -9.18 7.88
CA ARG A 89 13.86 -10.07 9.00
C ARG A 89 15.36 -10.01 9.28
N LEU A 90 15.74 -10.03 10.55
CA LEU A 90 17.13 -10.13 10.98
C LEU A 90 17.62 -11.56 10.76
N ARG A 91 18.68 -11.72 9.97
CA ARG A 91 19.31 -13.04 9.73
C ARG A 91 20.10 -13.54 10.93
N GLU A 92 20.53 -12.63 11.79
CA GLU A 92 21.31 -12.92 13.01
C GLU A 92 20.41 -13.36 14.17
N TRP A 93 19.09 -13.39 13.96
CA TRP A 93 18.13 -13.92 14.92
C TRP A 93 17.96 -15.42 14.73
N GLU A 94 18.65 -16.21 15.55
CA GLU A 94 18.66 -17.67 15.48
C GLU A 94 17.90 -18.26 16.67
N ARG A 95 16.57 -18.08 16.70
CA ARG A 95 15.68 -18.75 17.66
C ARG A 95 14.65 -19.59 16.93
N GLU A 96 14.53 -20.85 17.33
CA GLU A 96 13.64 -21.81 16.69
C GLU A 96 12.17 -21.39 16.85
N GLY A 97 11.42 -21.40 15.74
CA GLY A 97 10.01 -21.04 15.72
C GLY A 97 9.72 -19.54 15.85
N GLU A 98 10.74 -18.68 15.84
CA GLU A 98 10.61 -17.24 15.95
C GLU A 98 11.30 -16.49 14.82
N VAL A 99 10.78 -15.31 14.51
CA VAL A 99 11.43 -14.35 13.62
C VAL A 99 11.50 -13.00 14.32
N CYS A 100 12.59 -12.28 14.09
CA CYS A 100 12.74 -10.88 14.50
C CYS A 100 12.73 -9.99 13.28
N GLU A 101 11.71 -9.13 13.18
CA GLU A 101 11.59 -8.13 12.13
C GLU A 101 12.22 -6.81 12.57
N PHE A 102 12.91 -6.17 11.64
CA PHE A 102 13.50 -4.86 11.84
C PHE A 102 12.66 -3.79 11.16
N TRP A 103 12.32 -2.75 11.92
CA TRP A 103 11.61 -1.57 11.45
C TRP A 103 12.39 -0.31 11.80
N GLU A 104 12.31 0.69 10.93
CA GLU A 104 12.99 1.97 11.11
C GLU A 104 11.99 3.11 11.20
N GLY A 105 12.24 4.00 12.14
CA GLY A 105 11.42 5.15 12.44
C GLY A 105 11.76 6.39 11.62
N PRO A 106 10.87 7.38 11.68
CA PRO A 106 11.00 8.63 10.95
C PRO A 106 12.26 9.43 11.26
N TYR A 107 12.84 9.29 12.45
CA TYR A 107 14.12 9.91 12.82
C TYR A 107 15.24 8.89 13.03
N GLY A 108 15.11 7.71 12.42
CA GLY A 108 16.10 6.64 12.49
C GLY A 108 16.02 5.79 13.75
N GLU A 109 14.91 5.83 14.47
CA GLU A 109 14.68 4.91 15.60
C GLU A 109 14.58 3.47 15.11
N HIS A 110 14.96 2.53 15.94
CA HIS A 110 14.96 1.12 15.59
C HIS A 110 13.91 0.37 16.38
N ILE A 111 13.14 -0.47 15.70
CA ILE A 111 12.24 -1.42 16.34
C ILE A 111 12.59 -2.84 15.94
N TYR A 112 12.69 -3.69 16.96
CA TYR A 112 12.85 -5.12 16.84
C TYR A 112 11.53 -5.76 17.24
N HIS A 113 10.87 -6.44 16.31
CA HIS A 113 9.59 -7.09 16.56
C HIS A 113 9.75 -8.61 16.47
N VAL A 114 9.79 -9.26 17.63
CA VAL A 114 9.89 -10.71 17.77
C VAL A 114 8.50 -11.32 17.78
N ARG A 115 8.32 -12.38 17.01
CA ARG A 115 7.05 -13.09 16.88
C ARG A 115 7.28 -14.52 16.45
N ALA A 116 6.30 -15.38 16.74
CA ALA A 116 6.27 -16.72 16.17
C ALA A 116 6.34 -16.66 14.64
N ASP A 117 7.12 -17.57 14.05
CA ASP A 117 7.22 -17.74 12.61
C ASP A 117 5.87 -18.21 12.04
N ASP A 118 5.58 -17.77 10.83
CA ASP A 118 4.31 -18.08 10.16
C ASP A 118 4.55 -19.08 9.02
N HIS A 119 3.47 -19.61 8.46
CA HIS A 119 3.56 -20.40 7.24
C HIS A 119 4.20 -19.59 6.09
N ALA A 120 5.09 -20.22 5.31
CA ALA A 120 5.89 -19.57 4.25
C ALA A 120 5.08 -18.74 3.23
N ALA A 121 3.80 -19.05 3.05
CA ALA A 121 2.87 -18.27 2.22
C ALA A 121 2.72 -16.79 2.66
N PHE A 122 3.11 -16.45 3.89
CA PHE A 122 3.08 -15.09 4.43
C PHE A 122 4.47 -14.44 4.48
N ASP A 123 5.51 -15.05 3.89
CA ASP A 123 6.87 -14.55 4.04
C ASP A 123 7.08 -13.14 3.47
N ALA A 124 6.34 -12.82 2.40
CA ALA A 124 6.39 -11.50 1.78
C ALA A 124 5.63 -10.42 2.56
N TYR A 125 4.91 -10.77 3.64
CA TYR A 125 4.08 -9.84 4.40
C TYR A 125 4.91 -9.21 5.52
N ALA A 126 4.98 -7.88 5.52
CA ALA A 126 5.51 -7.13 6.65
C ALA A 126 4.61 -7.30 7.87
N GLY A 127 5.15 -7.83 8.98
CA GLY A 127 4.39 -8.20 10.17
C GLY A 127 3.81 -9.61 10.13
N GLY A 128 4.00 -10.37 9.04
CA GLY A 128 3.55 -11.75 8.91
C GLY A 128 2.03 -11.93 8.76
N ASN A 129 1.52 -13.09 9.19
CA ASN A 129 0.13 -13.52 8.99
C ASN A 129 -0.86 -12.64 9.79
N PRO A 130 -1.72 -11.84 9.13
CA PRO A 130 -2.64 -10.93 9.84
C PRO A 130 -3.64 -11.62 10.75
N ILE A 131 -4.02 -12.87 10.47
CA ILE A 131 -4.98 -13.63 11.28
C ILE A 131 -4.32 -14.06 12.59
N GLN A 132 -3.10 -14.60 12.51
CA GLN A 132 -2.32 -15.03 13.67
C GLN A 132 -1.92 -13.85 14.55
N ARG A 133 -1.53 -12.72 13.94
CA ARG A 133 -1.14 -11.51 14.66
C ARG A 133 -2.26 -10.86 15.47
N ARG A 134 -3.54 -11.14 15.17
CA ARG A 134 -4.65 -10.70 16.04
C ARG A 134 -4.69 -11.46 17.37
N LYS A 135 -4.20 -12.70 17.40
CA LYS A 135 -4.22 -13.58 18.59
C LYS A 135 -2.88 -13.57 19.33
N ALA A 136 -1.78 -13.60 18.58
CA ALA A 136 -0.41 -13.64 19.08
C ALA A 136 0.43 -12.58 18.36
N PRO A 137 0.34 -11.30 18.81
CA PRO A 137 0.95 -10.16 18.14
C PRO A 137 2.47 -10.08 18.33
N GLY A 138 3.05 -10.78 19.30
CA GLY A 138 4.48 -10.79 19.59
C GLY A 138 4.93 -9.66 20.52
N VAL A 139 6.25 -9.44 20.55
CA VAL A 139 6.93 -8.49 21.42
C VAL A 139 7.74 -7.51 20.60
N ALA A 140 7.57 -6.21 20.86
CA ALA A 140 8.27 -5.15 20.16
C ALA A 140 9.15 -4.33 21.11
N TYR A 141 10.37 -4.04 20.67
CA TYR A 141 11.38 -3.31 21.42
C TYR A 141 11.78 -2.04 20.68
N LEU A 142 11.61 -0.87 21.29
CA LEU A 142 11.96 0.42 20.71
C LEU A 142 13.32 0.90 21.21
N PHE A 143 14.22 1.25 20.29
CA PHE A 143 15.50 1.89 20.56
C PHE A 143 15.54 3.26 19.90
N LEU A 144 15.72 4.29 20.72
CA LEU A 144 15.81 5.67 20.25
C LEU A 144 17.23 5.98 19.80
N THR A 145 17.38 6.69 18.68
CA THR A 145 18.67 7.15 18.17
C THR A 145 18.87 8.66 18.35
N SER A 146 17.81 9.39 18.66
CA SER A 146 17.85 10.82 18.99
C SER A 146 17.65 11.06 20.49
N GLN A 147 18.39 12.02 21.03
CA GLN A 147 18.18 12.57 22.37
C GLN A 147 17.25 13.79 22.38
N HIS A 148 16.74 14.21 21.21
CA HIS A 148 15.89 15.39 21.13
C HIS A 148 14.48 15.08 21.68
N PRO A 149 14.02 15.73 22.77
CA PRO A 149 12.81 15.30 23.49
C PRO A 149 11.55 15.20 22.60
N SER A 150 11.34 16.15 21.69
CA SER A 150 10.17 16.11 20.80
C SER A 150 10.21 14.96 19.78
N LYS A 151 11.41 14.57 19.30
CA LYS A 151 11.57 13.46 18.36
C LYS A 151 11.34 12.14 19.08
N SER A 152 11.94 11.97 20.26
CA SER A 152 11.73 10.82 21.13
C SER A 152 10.24 10.65 21.48
N ALA A 153 9.56 11.72 21.90
CA ALA A 153 8.13 11.67 22.21
C ALA A 153 7.27 11.29 21.00
N PHE A 154 7.59 11.81 19.82
CA PHE A 154 6.88 11.45 18.58
C PHE A 154 7.11 9.98 18.17
N ALA A 155 8.33 9.49 18.31
CA ALA A 155 8.67 8.08 18.06
C ALA A 155 7.94 7.14 19.01
N ILE A 156 7.87 7.50 20.30
CA ILE A 156 7.14 6.75 21.32
C ILE A 156 5.65 6.67 20.98
N ARG A 157 5.00 7.79 20.63
CA ARG A 157 3.59 7.80 20.20
C ARG A 157 3.36 6.93 18.96
N SER A 158 4.27 7.03 18.00
CA SER A 158 4.24 6.22 16.78
C SER A 158 4.36 4.73 17.09
N PHE A 159 5.25 4.37 18.00
CA PHE A 159 5.47 3.00 18.45
C PHE A 159 4.22 2.43 19.14
N GLU A 160 3.63 3.21 20.05
CA GLU A 160 2.36 2.87 20.68
C GLU A 160 1.27 2.60 19.64
N GLN A 161 1.11 3.49 18.66
CA GLN A 161 0.02 3.37 17.70
C GLN A 161 0.20 2.20 16.71
N GLN A 162 1.42 1.99 16.19
CA GLN A 162 1.68 0.92 15.22
C GLN A 162 1.71 -0.47 15.86
N PHE A 163 2.27 -0.58 17.07
CA PHE A 163 2.46 -1.86 17.78
C PHE A 163 1.50 -2.04 18.97
N LYS A 164 0.37 -1.33 19.00
CA LYS A 164 -0.61 -1.34 20.10
C LYS A 164 -1.10 -2.73 20.57
N ALA A 165 -1.03 -3.73 19.70
CA ALA A 165 -1.43 -5.09 20.03
C ALA A 165 -0.28 -5.90 20.64
N ALA A 166 0.96 -5.59 20.30
CA ALA A 166 2.14 -6.28 20.82
C ALA A 166 2.44 -5.86 22.25
N GLN A 167 3.14 -6.72 22.97
CA GLN A 167 3.86 -6.31 24.18
C GLN A 167 4.98 -5.35 23.76
N ARG A 168 5.19 -4.29 24.52
CA ARG A 168 6.05 -3.17 24.12
C ARG A 168 7.04 -2.87 25.22
N PHE A 169 8.31 -2.74 24.87
CA PHE A 169 9.41 -2.50 25.81
C PHE A 169 10.38 -1.44 25.28
N ALA A 170 10.98 -0.64 26.18
CA ALA A 170 12.08 0.26 25.81
C ALA A 170 13.42 -0.47 25.81
N GLY A 171 14.24 -0.17 24.80
CA GLY A 171 15.58 -0.72 24.61
C GLY A 171 16.69 0.06 25.32
N ASN A 172 16.66 1.39 25.24
CA ASN A 172 17.76 2.26 25.71
C ASN A 172 17.30 3.54 26.42
N PHE A 173 16.05 3.57 26.90
CA PHE A 173 15.48 4.70 27.62
C PHE A 173 14.47 4.21 28.67
N GLY A 174 14.08 5.09 29.59
CA GLY A 174 13.01 4.83 30.56
C GLY A 174 11.73 5.54 30.15
N PHE A 175 10.58 4.98 30.50
CA PHE A 175 9.30 5.67 30.41
C PHE A 175 8.99 6.35 31.75
N ASP A 176 8.58 7.61 31.71
CA ASP A 176 7.99 8.24 32.88
C ASP A 176 6.63 7.59 33.18
N LYS A 177 6.16 7.65 34.44
CA LYS A 177 4.88 7.02 34.85
C LYS A 177 3.66 7.49 34.05
N ALA A 178 3.74 8.64 33.36
CA ALA A 178 2.70 9.12 32.46
C ALA A 178 2.66 8.38 31.10
N ASP A 179 3.78 7.77 30.69
CA ASP A 179 3.97 7.10 29.39
C ASP A 179 3.78 5.58 29.46
N VAL A 180 3.25 5.05 30.57
CA VAL A 180 3.06 3.61 30.82
C VAL A 180 2.19 2.93 29.75
N LYS A 181 1.41 3.68 28.97
CA LYS A 181 0.68 3.12 27.82
C LYS A 181 1.59 2.73 26.66
N ALA A 182 2.78 3.31 26.55
CA ALA A 182 3.70 3.09 25.44
C ALA A 182 4.55 1.83 25.62
N ALA A 183 4.90 1.46 26.85
CA ALA A 183 5.60 0.22 27.17
C ALA A 183 5.48 -0.18 28.64
N GLU A 184 5.74 -1.46 28.89
CA GLU A 184 5.69 -2.10 30.20
C GLU A 184 7.09 -2.29 30.79
N PRO A 185 7.22 -2.49 32.12
CA PRO A 185 8.46 -2.99 32.71
C PRO A 185 8.83 -4.34 32.11
N LEU A 186 10.11 -4.55 31.77
CA LEU A 186 10.58 -5.81 31.19
C LEU A 186 10.41 -6.97 32.20
N PRO A 187 9.62 -8.01 31.87
CA PRO A 187 9.45 -9.17 32.73
C PRO A 187 10.71 -10.07 32.69
N ASP A 188 10.91 -10.85 33.74
CA ASP A 188 12.13 -11.66 33.92
C ASP A 188 12.29 -12.72 32.82
N GLU A 189 11.18 -13.25 32.31
CA GLU A 189 11.14 -14.27 31.27
C GLU A 189 11.64 -13.75 29.91
N LEU A 190 11.61 -12.43 29.68
CA LEU A 190 12.05 -11.80 28.43
C LEU A 190 13.46 -11.20 28.54
N ARG A 191 14.16 -11.35 29.67
CA ARG A 191 15.49 -10.75 29.86
C ARG A 191 16.54 -11.26 28.87
N GLU A 192 16.58 -12.57 28.63
CA GLU A 192 17.54 -13.15 27.68
C GLU A 192 17.27 -12.69 26.24
N GLU A 193 16.00 -12.63 25.85
CA GLU A 193 15.57 -12.08 24.55
C GLU A 193 16.00 -10.62 24.40
N PHE A 194 15.67 -9.82 25.41
CA PHE A 194 15.99 -8.40 25.44
C PHE A 194 17.48 -8.14 25.32
N GLU A 195 18.33 -8.85 26.08
CA GLU A 195 19.77 -8.66 26.03
C GLU A 195 20.36 -9.07 24.66
N ALA A 196 19.85 -10.14 24.03
CA ALA A 196 20.24 -10.49 22.67
C ALA A 196 19.90 -9.38 21.67
N ILE A 197 18.68 -8.83 21.73
CA ILE A 197 18.25 -7.71 20.88
C ILE A 197 19.08 -6.46 21.16
N ARG A 198 19.34 -6.16 22.44
CA ARG A 198 20.13 -5.00 22.86
C ARG A 198 21.56 -5.07 22.34
N LEU A 199 22.20 -6.24 22.38
CA LEU A 199 23.53 -6.45 21.79
C LEU A 199 23.51 -6.17 20.28
N ILE A 200 22.50 -6.69 19.57
CA ILE A 200 22.32 -6.41 18.13
C ILE A 200 22.11 -4.91 17.91
N ALA A 201 21.23 -4.26 18.66
CA ALA A 201 20.90 -2.85 18.50
C ALA A 201 22.10 -1.93 18.73
N MET A 202 22.94 -2.26 19.72
CA MET A 202 24.06 -1.43 20.16
C MET A 202 25.40 -1.77 19.48
N SER A 203 25.44 -2.80 18.62
CA SER A 203 26.70 -3.28 18.02
C SER A 203 27.41 -2.28 17.10
N GLY A 204 26.71 -1.26 16.59
CA GLY A 204 27.22 -0.35 15.56
C GLY A 204 27.39 -0.98 14.17
N GLU A 205 27.34 -2.32 14.08
CA GLU A 205 27.47 -3.06 12.83
C GLU A 205 26.22 -2.94 11.94
N PRO A 206 26.39 -2.93 10.60
CA PRO A 206 25.28 -3.02 9.66
C PRO A 206 24.42 -4.26 9.89
N LYS A 207 23.10 -4.09 9.94
CA LYS A 207 22.17 -5.20 10.18
C LYS A 207 22.03 -6.07 8.93
N LYS A 208 22.18 -7.39 9.10
CA LYS A 208 21.96 -8.35 8.01
C LYS A 208 20.48 -8.68 7.91
N LEU A 209 19.84 -8.17 6.86
CA LEU A 209 18.40 -8.28 6.65
C LEU A 209 18.06 -9.24 5.50
N SER A 210 16.90 -9.88 5.58
CA SER A 210 16.26 -10.60 4.48
C SER A 210 14.83 -10.11 4.27
N MET A 211 14.39 -10.09 3.02
CA MET A 211 13.05 -9.67 2.66
C MET A 211 12.56 -10.57 1.52
N ALA A 212 11.42 -11.21 1.72
CA ALA A 212 10.72 -11.91 0.65
C ALA A 212 9.77 -10.94 -0.06
N LEU A 213 9.60 -11.13 -1.37
CA LEU A 213 8.79 -10.29 -2.23
C LEU A 213 7.80 -11.15 -3.03
N ASP A 214 6.53 -10.74 -3.06
CA ASP A 214 5.55 -11.28 -4.00
C ASP A 214 5.47 -10.36 -5.21
N LEU A 215 6.27 -10.67 -6.24
CA LEU A 215 6.32 -9.91 -7.51
C LEU A 215 4.97 -9.92 -8.26
N SER A 216 4.04 -10.76 -7.83
CA SER A 216 2.77 -10.99 -8.50
C SER A 216 1.62 -10.19 -7.86
N ALA A 217 1.81 -9.63 -6.66
CA ALA A 217 0.77 -8.97 -5.89
C ALA A 217 0.18 -7.73 -6.60
N GLU A 218 1.05 -6.87 -7.12
CA GLU A 218 0.70 -5.61 -7.78
C GLU A 218 -0.12 -5.82 -9.05
N GLN A 219 0.27 -6.81 -9.86
CA GLN A 219 -0.42 -7.14 -11.11
C GLN A 219 -1.81 -7.72 -10.87
N ARG A 220 -1.99 -8.56 -9.84
CA ARG A 220 -3.31 -9.08 -9.45
C ARG A 220 -4.20 -7.98 -8.90
N PHE A 221 -3.61 -7.08 -8.10
CA PHE A 221 -4.30 -5.89 -7.61
C PHE A 221 -4.74 -4.98 -8.75
N LEU A 222 -3.88 -4.73 -9.74
CA LEU A 222 -4.22 -3.94 -10.91
C LEU A 222 -5.33 -4.62 -11.76
N ALA A 223 -5.28 -5.94 -11.93
CA ALA A 223 -6.34 -6.69 -12.61
C ALA A 223 -7.68 -6.62 -11.86
N LYS A 224 -7.66 -6.62 -10.52
CA LYS A 224 -8.86 -6.36 -9.68
C LYS A 224 -9.44 -4.97 -9.96
N LEU A 225 -8.58 -3.94 -9.97
CA LEU A 225 -9.00 -2.58 -10.30
C LEU A 225 -9.59 -2.52 -11.71
N ALA A 226 -8.91 -3.09 -12.71
CA ALA A 226 -9.40 -3.13 -14.09
C ALA A 226 -10.76 -3.83 -14.19
N ARG A 227 -10.94 -4.99 -13.54
CA ARG A 227 -12.21 -5.73 -13.57
C ARG A 227 -13.36 -4.89 -13.03
N ALA A 228 -13.16 -4.27 -11.88
CA ALA A 228 -14.23 -3.54 -11.21
C ALA A 228 -14.48 -2.17 -11.86
N LEU A 229 -13.44 -1.42 -12.24
CA LEU A 229 -13.59 -0.14 -12.94
C LEU A 229 -14.15 -0.32 -14.35
N GLY A 230 -13.77 -1.37 -15.07
CA GLY A 230 -14.38 -1.68 -16.37
C GLY A 230 -15.88 -1.98 -16.24
N TYR A 231 -16.31 -2.66 -15.17
CA TYR A 231 -17.74 -2.79 -14.87
C TYR A 231 -18.40 -1.45 -14.53
N GLN A 232 -17.73 -0.55 -13.81
CA GLN A 232 -18.28 0.77 -13.50
C GLN A 232 -18.48 1.64 -14.75
N LEU A 233 -17.59 1.49 -15.74
CA LEU A 233 -17.64 2.25 -16.98
C LEU A 233 -18.66 1.67 -17.98
N PHE A 234 -18.71 0.34 -18.11
CA PHE A 234 -19.39 -0.32 -19.22
C PHE A 234 -20.47 -1.33 -18.80
N GLY A 235 -20.67 -1.51 -17.49
CA GLY A 235 -21.62 -2.45 -16.94
C GLY A 235 -21.40 -3.89 -17.40
N ASP A 236 -22.51 -4.58 -17.66
CA ASP A 236 -22.52 -6.00 -18.02
C ASP A 236 -21.84 -6.28 -19.37
N ALA A 237 -21.78 -5.29 -20.27
CA ALA A 237 -21.12 -5.45 -21.58
C ALA A 237 -19.63 -5.77 -21.41
N TYR A 238 -18.95 -5.14 -20.46
CA TYR A 238 -17.55 -5.45 -20.16
C TYR A 238 -17.39 -6.80 -19.45
N VAL A 239 -18.31 -7.14 -18.55
CA VAL A 239 -18.29 -8.43 -17.86
C VAL A 239 -18.42 -9.60 -18.84
N ALA A 240 -19.21 -9.43 -19.91
CA ALA A 240 -19.44 -10.39 -20.97
C ALA A 240 -18.39 -10.35 -22.09
N SER A 241 -17.52 -9.35 -22.10
CA SER A 241 -16.51 -9.14 -23.15
C SER A 241 -15.38 -10.17 -23.05
N THR A 242 -14.70 -10.41 -24.17
CA THR A 242 -13.58 -11.37 -24.22
C THR A 242 -12.42 -10.87 -23.36
N TYR A 243 -12.10 -9.57 -23.44
CA TYR A 243 -11.08 -8.96 -22.60
C TYR A 243 -11.46 -8.98 -21.12
N GLY A 244 -12.70 -8.65 -20.79
CA GLY A 244 -13.19 -8.64 -19.41
C GLY A 244 -13.03 -10.01 -18.74
N GLU A 245 -13.28 -11.10 -19.46
CA GLU A 245 -13.07 -12.46 -18.96
C GLU A 245 -11.57 -12.76 -18.71
N ARG A 246 -10.68 -12.33 -19.62
CA ARG A 246 -9.23 -12.47 -19.41
C ARG A 246 -8.74 -11.72 -18.17
N VAL A 247 -9.24 -10.50 -17.93
CA VAL A 247 -8.96 -9.72 -16.71
C VAL A 247 -9.45 -10.45 -15.46
N ARG A 248 -10.63 -11.07 -15.51
CA ARG A 248 -11.17 -11.88 -14.39
C ARG A 248 -10.26 -13.06 -14.05
N LEU A 249 -9.73 -13.76 -15.05
CA LEU A 249 -8.79 -14.85 -14.86
C LEU A 249 -7.46 -14.34 -14.30
N ALA A 250 -6.92 -13.26 -14.87
CA ALA A 250 -5.64 -12.66 -14.45
C ALA A 250 -5.63 -12.21 -12.98
N MET A 251 -6.79 -11.77 -12.48
CA MET A 251 -6.97 -11.36 -11.08
C MET A 251 -6.63 -12.46 -10.06
N TYR A 252 -6.83 -13.73 -10.40
CA TYR A 252 -6.58 -14.87 -9.51
C TYR A 252 -5.41 -15.77 -9.95
N GLU A 253 -4.91 -15.62 -11.17
CA GLU A 253 -3.75 -16.38 -11.66
C GLU A 253 -2.51 -16.05 -10.85
N ARG A 254 -1.81 -17.07 -10.33
CA ARG A 254 -0.60 -16.91 -9.50
C ARG A 254 0.67 -16.96 -10.34
N ASP A 255 0.64 -17.72 -11.43
CA ASP A 255 1.77 -17.84 -12.35
C ASP A 255 1.94 -16.53 -13.13
N LEU A 256 3.13 -15.95 -13.07
CA LEU A 256 3.42 -14.66 -13.70
C LEU A 256 3.33 -14.73 -15.22
N LEU A 257 3.90 -15.77 -15.82
CA LEU A 257 3.98 -15.92 -17.28
C LEU A 257 2.58 -16.15 -17.85
N ARG A 258 1.82 -17.07 -17.25
CA ARG A 258 0.43 -17.33 -17.65
C ARG A 258 -0.45 -16.10 -17.49
N ARG A 259 -0.21 -15.27 -16.47
CA ARG A 259 -0.95 -14.02 -16.30
C ARG A 259 -0.69 -13.03 -17.44
N HIS A 260 0.55 -12.95 -17.92
CA HIS A 260 0.94 -12.09 -19.03
C HIS A 260 0.35 -12.55 -20.38
N GLU A 261 0.01 -13.83 -20.52
CA GLU A 261 -0.74 -14.34 -21.67
C GLU A 261 -2.20 -13.90 -21.67
N LEU A 262 -2.78 -13.63 -20.49
CA LEU A 262 -4.18 -13.24 -20.35
C LEU A 262 -4.38 -11.76 -20.66
N VAL A 263 -3.54 -10.89 -20.10
CA VAL A 263 -3.72 -9.43 -20.17
C VAL A 263 -2.42 -8.71 -20.49
N GLN A 264 -2.55 -7.54 -21.12
CA GLN A 264 -1.39 -6.72 -21.46
C GLN A 264 -1.04 -5.77 -20.31
N TYR A 265 0.08 -6.03 -19.65
CA TYR A 265 0.72 -5.07 -18.75
C TYR A 265 1.57 -4.09 -19.58
N LEU A 266 1.46 -2.81 -19.25
CA LEU A 266 2.13 -1.71 -19.93
C LEU A 266 3.17 -1.02 -19.04
N THR A 267 3.38 -1.56 -17.83
CA THR A 267 4.27 -1.00 -16.81
C THR A 267 5.65 -0.67 -17.37
N ASP A 268 6.26 -1.54 -18.16
CA ASP A 268 7.63 -1.31 -18.64
C ASP A 268 7.71 -0.50 -19.95
N ALA A 269 6.57 -0.06 -20.51
CA ALA A 269 6.56 0.70 -21.76
C ALA A 269 7.13 2.13 -21.54
N PRO A 270 8.19 2.56 -22.25
CA PRO A 270 8.86 3.84 -21.99
C PRO A 270 7.94 5.07 -22.05
N ASN A 271 7.03 5.12 -23.03
CA ASN A 271 6.09 6.23 -23.19
C ASN A 271 5.08 6.29 -22.05
N ILE A 272 4.65 5.13 -21.55
CA ILE A 272 3.70 5.03 -20.43
C ILE A 272 4.37 5.45 -19.11
N GLN A 273 5.66 5.16 -18.94
CA GLN A 273 6.43 5.65 -17.80
C GLN A 273 6.58 7.19 -17.79
N VAL A 274 6.52 7.86 -18.95
CA VAL A 274 6.43 9.33 -18.99
C VAL A 274 5.11 9.80 -18.39
N VAL A 275 4.00 9.16 -18.75
CA VAL A 275 2.67 9.45 -18.18
C VAL A 275 2.70 9.28 -16.66
N GLY A 276 3.29 8.18 -16.16
CA GLY A 276 3.45 7.94 -14.72
C GLY A 276 4.14 9.09 -13.98
N ARG A 277 5.18 9.69 -14.57
CA ARG A 277 5.86 10.87 -14.00
C ARG A 277 5.03 12.14 -14.06
N LEU A 278 4.34 12.36 -15.19
CA LEU A 278 3.51 13.55 -15.39
C LEU A 278 2.25 13.55 -14.50
N TYR A 279 1.75 12.38 -14.11
CA TYR A 279 0.57 12.25 -13.26
C TYR A 279 0.92 12.00 -11.78
N HIS A 280 2.20 12.00 -11.41
CA HIS A 280 2.60 11.74 -10.04
C HIS A 280 2.23 12.91 -9.11
N VAL A 281 1.47 12.60 -8.05
CA VAL A 281 1.25 13.49 -6.91
C VAL A 281 1.96 12.89 -5.70
N PRO A 282 3.04 13.51 -5.19
CA PRO A 282 3.78 12.95 -4.08
C PRO A 282 2.92 12.73 -2.83
N GLY A 283 3.04 11.55 -2.21
CA GLY A 283 2.27 11.17 -1.04
C GLY A 283 0.84 10.68 -1.35
N ALA A 284 0.42 10.70 -2.62
CA ALA A 284 -0.90 10.26 -3.04
C ALA A 284 -0.83 9.07 -4.01
N TYR A 285 -1.89 8.25 -4.00
CA TYR A 285 -2.17 7.31 -5.06
C TYR A 285 -2.93 8.05 -6.17
N VAL A 286 -2.59 7.77 -7.43
CA VAL A 286 -3.31 8.29 -8.59
C VAL A 286 -3.82 7.14 -9.44
N VAL A 287 -5.14 7.05 -9.59
CA VAL A 287 -5.78 6.13 -10.55
C VAL A 287 -6.05 6.93 -11.82
N HIS A 288 -5.56 6.44 -12.95
CA HIS A 288 -5.65 7.14 -14.23
C HIS A 288 -6.25 6.24 -15.30
N LEU A 289 -7.09 6.82 -16.16
CA LEU A 289 -7.70 6.18 -17.32
C LEU A 289 -7.38 6.99 -18.56
N LEU A 290 -6.87 6.34 -19.60
CA LEU A 290 -6.52 7.02 -20.87
C LEU A 290 -6.71 6.09 -22.06
N ALA A 291 -7.46 6.56 -23.04
CA ALA A 291 -7.59 5.90 -24.33
C ALA A 291 -6.38 6.23 -25.20
N ILE A 292 -5.67 5.21 -25.67
CA ILE A 292 -4.53 5.32 -26.59
C ILE A 292 -4.78 4.34 -27.74
N ASP A 293 -4.80 4.85 -28.97
CA ASP A 293 -5.03 4.08 -30.19
C ASP A 293 -6.31 3.22 -30.17
N ASN A 294 -6.14 1.92 -29.94
CA ASN A 294 -7.18 0.90 -29.90
C ASN A 294 -7.35 0.28 -28.50
N ALA A 295 -6.82 0.91 -27.45
CA ALA A 295 -6.95 0.44 -26.08
C ALA A 295 -7.37 1.55 -25.12
N LEU A 296 -8.24 1.20 -24.16
CA LEU A 296 -8.40 1.98 -22.94
C LEU A 296 -7.46 1.42 -21.87
N THR A 297 -6.61 2.28 -21.31
CA THR A 297 -5.58 1.90 -20.33
C THR A 297 -5.99 2.30 -18.92
N LEU A 298 -5.55 1.50 -17.94
CA LEU A 298 -5.62 1.80 -16.51
C LEU A 298 -4.20 1.96 -15.98
N GLY A 299 -3.96 3.08 -15.30
CA GLY A 299 -2.76 3.34 -14.52
C GLY A 299 -3.05 3.45 -13.03
N LEU A 300 -2.14 2.93 -12.21
CA LEU A 300 -2.04 3.20 -10.79
C LEU A 300 -0.64 3.74 -10.49
N ILE A 301 -0.56 4.99 -10.09
CA ILE A 301 0.68 5.63 -9.66
C ILE A 301 0.69 5.64 -8.14
N LEU A 302 1.79 5.15 -7.58
CA LEU A 302 2.00 5.00 -6.16
C LEU A 302 2.57 6.29 -5.54
N PRO A 303 2.38 6.50 -4.23
CA PRO A 303 2.89 7.66 -3.49
C PRO A 303 4.39 7.98 -3.69
N ASN A 304 5.21 6.97 -3.97
CA ASN A 304 6.65 7.10 -4.23
C ASN A 304 6.99 7.41 -5.71
N GLY A 305 6.01 7.42 -6.61
CA GLY A 305 6.20 7.69 -8.04
C GLY A 305 6.36 6.44 -8.91
N GLU A 306 6.42 5.25 -8.30
CA GLU A 306 6.29 4.00 -9.06
C GLU A 306 4.92 3.94 -9.71
N SER A 307 4.85 3.38 -10.91
CA SER A 307 3.64 3.41 -11.71
C SER A 307 3.39 2.08 -12.38
N LEU A 308 2.17 1.60 -12.25
CA LEU A 308 1.70 0.31 -12.72
C LEU A 308 0.64 0.54 -13.79
N PHE A 309 0.76 -0.12 -14.93
CA PHE A 309 -0.18 0.08 -16.03
C PHE A 309 -0.61 -1.22 -16.68
N MET A 310 -1.85 -1.26 -17.12
CA MET A 310 -2.38 -2.34 -17.95
C MET A 310 -3.45 -1.83 -18.90
N THR A 311 -3.71 -2.59 -19.96
CA THR A 311 -4.91 -2.39 -20.76
C THR A 311 -6.14 -2.77 -19.94
N LEU A 312 -7.10 -1.85 -19.82
CA LEU A 312 -8.40 -2.07 -19.19
C LEU A 312 -9.37 -2.73 -20.18
N SER A 313 -9.36 -2.31 -21.44
CA SER A 313 -10.12 -2.91 -22.55
C SER A 313 -9.40 -2.71 -23.89
N ASP A 314 -9.29 -3.78 -24.68
CA ASP A 314 -8.85 -3.75 -26.09
C ASP A 314 -10.02 -3.84 -27.08
N GLU A 315 -11.25 -3.58 -26.62
CA GLU A 315 -12.48 -3.68 -27.42
C GLU A 315 -13.07 -2.28 -27.63
N PRO A 316 -12.73 -1.57 -28.73
CA PRO A 316 -13.09 -0.16 -28.89
C PRO A 316 -14.59 0.12 -28.95
N ALA A 317 -15.39 -0.89 -29.30
CA ALA A 317 -16.85 -0.78 -29.28
C ALA A 317 -17.41 -0.43 -27.88
N LEU A 318 -16.68 -0.72 -26.80
CA LEU A 318 -17.10 -0.40 -25.43
C LEU A 318 -16.85 1.06 -25.04
N TRP A 319 -15.86 1.73 -25.64
CA TRP A 319 -15.35 3.02 -25.13
C TRP A 319 -15.13 4.10 -26.18
N ARG A 320 -15.46 3.86 -27.46
CA ARG A 320 -15.35 4.88 -28.52
C ARG A 320 -16.56 5.80 -28.66
N GLY A 321 -17.66 5.52 -27.95
CA GLY A 321 -18.82 6.41 -27.92
C GLY A 321 -18.46 7.80 -27.41
N THR A 322 -19.20 8.83 -27.82
CA THR A 322 -18.91 10.23 -27.46
C THR A 322 -19.05 10.48 -25.95
N GLU A 323 -19.81 9.64 -25.25
CA GLU A 323 -19.93 9.63 -23.79
C GLU A 323 -18.61 9.28 -23.06
N PHE A 324 -17.61 8.78 -23.79
CA PHE A 324 -16.28 8.43 -23.27
C PHE A 324 -15.16 9.33 -23.80
N ASP A 325 -15.48 10.41 -24.53
CA ASP A 325 -14.48 11.26 -25.18
C ASP A 325 -13.50 11.91 -24.20
N HIS A 326 -13.92 12.18 -22.96
CA HIS A 326 -13.04 12.71 -21.91
C HIS A 326 -11.91 11.75 -21.52
N TYR A 327 -12.05 10.44 -21.76
CA TYR A 327 -10.95 9.48 -21.56
C TYR A 327 -9.88 9.54 -22.65
N ARG A 328 -10.12 10.20 -23.78
CA ARG A 328 -9.10 10.40 -24.85
C ARG A 328 -8.01 11.36 -24.41
N GLU A 329 -8.36 12.36 -23.61
CA GLU A 329 -7.41 13.31 -23.03
C GLU A 329 -6.86 12.82 -21.69
N GLY A 330 -7.42 11.74 -21.17
CA GLY A 330 -7.06 11.13 -19.89
C GLY A 330 -7.87 11.70 -18.73
N VAL A 331 -8.08 10.87 -17.72
CA VAL A 331 -8.76 11.23 -16.48
C VAL A 331 -7.97 10.69 -15.30
N ALA A 332 -7.80 11.49 -14.26
CA ALA A 332 -7.13 11.11 -13.03
C ALA A 332 -8.03 11.24 -11.79
N TYR A 333 -7.81 10.35 -10.83
CA TYR A 333 -8.38 10.39 -9.49
C TYR A 333 -7.24 10.31 -8.48
N VAL A 334 -7.18 11.26 -7.56
CA VAL A 334 -6.09 11.38 -6.58
C VAL A 334 -6.63 11.06 -5.20
N VAL A 335 -5.97 10.11 -4.51
CA VAL A 335 -6.29 9.66 -3.16
C VAL A 335 -5.07 9.86 -2.28
N ALA A 336 -5.17 10.72 -1.26
CA ALA A 336 -4.11 10.94 -0.28
C ALA A 336 -4.62 10.59 1.12
N PRO A 337 -4.42 9.33 1.59
CA PRO A 337 -4.94 8.88 2.88
C PRO A 337 -4.40 9.69 4.06
N GLY A 338 -3.12 10.08 4.02
CA GLY A 338 -2.48 10.89 5.06
C GLY A 338 -3.13 12.26 5.24
N ALA A 339 -3.74 12.81 4.18
CA ALA A 339 -4.44 14.09 4.21
C ALA A 339 -5.97 13.95 4.33
N SER A 340 -6.49 12.72 4.47
CA SER A 340 -7.92 12.40 4.35
C SER A 340 -8.56 13.05 3.12
N PHE A 341 -7.87 12.94 1.98
CA PHE A 341 -8.19 13.68 0.78
C PHE A 341 -8.48 12.77 -0.42
N PHE A 342 -9.50 13.16 -1.19
CA PHE A 342 -9.87 12.56 -2.46
C PHE A 342 -10.31 13.66 -3.42
N THR A 343 -9.89 13.60 -4.67
CA THR A 343 -10.40 14.46 -5.75
C THR A 343 -10.39 13.71 -7.07
N GLY A 344 -11.34 14.07 -7.94
CA GLY A 344 -11.48 13.52 -9.28
C GLY A 344 -12.95 13.42 -9.69
N PRO A 345 -13.25 13.23 -10.99
CA PRO A 345 -12.28 13.15 -12.10
C PRO A 345 -11.58 14.49 -12.36
N ILE A 346 -10.25 14.46 -12.54
CA ILE A 346 -9.44 15.59 -13.04
C ILE A 346 -9.09 15.29 -14.49
N ALA A 347 -9.26 16.26 -15.40
CA ALA A 347 -8.88 16.08 -16.79
C ALA A 347 -7.35 15.96 -16.93
N GLY A 348 -6.89 15.09 -17.83
CA GLY A 348 -5.47 14.85 -18.04
C GLY A 348 -4.65 16.12 -18.30
N PRO A 349 -5.10 17.05 -19.17
CA PRO A 349 -4.40 18.32 -19.37
C PRO A 349 -4.26 19.16 -18.11
N GLU A 350 -5.28 19.20 -17.24
CA GLU A 350 -5.24 19.93 -15.96
C GLU A 350 -4.27 19.27 -14.98
N MET A 351 -4.27 17.94 -14.94
CA MET A 351 -3.35 17.15 -14.11
C MET A 351 -1.90 17.42 -14.49
N ILE A 352 -1.59 17.38 -15.79
CA ILE A 352 -0.26 17.68 -16.33
C ILE A 352 0.11 19.13 -16.07
N ALA A 353 -0.78 20.08 -16.35
CA ALA A 353 -0.51 21.50 -16.14
C ALA A 353 -0.16 21.81 -14.67
N HIS A 354 -0.81 21.14 -13.73
CA HIS A 354 -0.50 21.28 -12.30
C HIS A 354 0.88 20.70 -11.96
N THR A 355 1.17 19.45 -12.34
CA THR A 355 2.42 18.78 -11.97
C THR A 355 3.65 19.37 -12.66
N THR A 356 3.49 19.95 -13.86
CA THR A 356 4.57 20.67 -14.56
C THR A 356 4.68 22.14 -14.14
N GLY A 357 3.83 22.63 -13.24
CA GLY A 357 3.85 24.00 -12.74
C GLY A 357 3.35 25.06 -13.75
N VAL A 358 2.66 24.64 -14.81
CA VAL A 358 2.11 25.54 -15.84
C VAL A 358 0.86 26.27 -15.32
N ALA A 359 -0.06 25.54 -14.68
CA ALA A 359 -1.25 26.10 -14.08
C ALA A 359 -1.72 25.27 -12.88
N PRO A 360 -2.05 25.88 -11.73
CA PRO A 360 -2.45 25.11 -10.55
C PRO A 360 -3.88 24.58 -10.68
N HIS A 361 -4.09 23.29 -10.40
CA HIS A 361 -5.41 22.75 -10.12
C HIS A 361 -5.76 23.01 -8.65
N VAL A 362 -6.90 23.66 -8.37
CA VAL A 362 -7.28 24.16 -7.04
C VAL A 362 -7.18 23.09 -5.95
N ALA A 363 -7.83 21.93 -6.17
CA ALA A 363 -7.84 20.86 -5.16
C ALA A 363 -6.44 20.27 -4.90
N LEU A 364 -5.59 20.22 -5.93
CA LEU A 364 -4.24 19.66 -5.77
C LEU A 364 -3.32 20.66 -5.08
N ALA A 365 -3.43 21.95 -5.40
CA ALA A 365 -2.74 23.01 -4.66
C ALA A 365 -3.14 23.03 -3.18
N ASP A 366 -4.41 22.76 -2.84
CA ASP A 366 -4.85 22.64 -1.45
C ASP A 366 -4.29 21.39 -0.74
N LEU A 367 -4.16 20.27 -1.46
CA LEU A 367 -3.45 19.10 -0.95
C LEU A 367 -1.97 19.42 -0.68
N GLU A 368 -1.30 20.13 -1.58
CA GLU A 368 0.10 20.50 -1.44
C GLU A 368 0.35 21.39 -0.22
N LYS A 369 -0.56 22.34 0.07
CA LYS A 369 -0.49 23.18 1.29
C LYS A 369 -0.57 22.36 2.57
N LYS A 370 -1.21 21.18 2.55
CA LYS A 370 -1.28 20.27 3.71
C LYS A 370 0.00 19.44 3.89
N ARG A 371 0.92 19.44 2.93
CA ARG A 371 2.17 18.68 3.03
C ARG A 371 3.15 19.41 3.93
N LEU A 372 3.63 18.72 4.95
CA LEU A 372 4.51 19.32 5.95
C LEU A 372 5.98 19.07 5.62
N ARG A 373 6.31 17.98 4.91
CA ARG A 373 7.69 17.61 4.51
C ARG A 373 8.71 17.56 5.66
N ILE A 374 8.25 17.45 6.91
CA ILE A 374 9.09 17.56 8.12
C ILE A 374 9.88 16.28 8.40
N VAL A 375 9.36 15.14 7.95
CA VAL A 375 9.89 13.82 8.26
C VAL A 375 10.47 13.19 6.99
N GLN A 376 11.77 12.93 6.98
CA GLN A 376 12.44 12.13 5.96
C GLN A 376 13.21 11.01 6.64
N PRO A 377 12.89 9.73 6.41
CA PRO A 377 13.71 8.63 6.90
C PRO A 377 15.14 8.77 6.40
N ILE A 378 16.10 8.51 7.29
CA ILE A 378 17.53 8.67 7.01
C ILE A 378 17.99 7.75 5.86
N THR A 379 17.32 6.61 5.65
CA THR A 379 17.61 5.69 4.55
C THR A 379 16.52 5.70 3.47
N HIS A 380 16.49 6.75 2.65
CA HIS A 380 15.76 6.79 1.37
C HIS A 380 16.49 6.03 0.23
N GLN A 381 17.16 4.91 0.55
CA GLN A 381 17.74 3.98 -0.43
C GLN A 381 17.00 2.65 -0.39
N PHE A 382 15.72 2.65 -0.77
CA PHE A 382 15.16 1.42 -1.33
C PHE A 382 15.42 1.46 -2.82
N MET A 383 16.30 0.55 -3.26
CA MET A 383 16.65 0.33 -4.65
C MET A 383 15.39 0.27 -5.51
N SER A 384 15.34 1.04 -6.59
CA SER A 384 14.42 0.72 -7.68
C SER A 384 14.81 -0.68 -8.15
N PHE A 385 14.01 -1.69 -7.85
CA PHE A 385 14.17 -3.01 -8.46
C PHE A 385 13.66 -2.90 -9.90
N ARG A 386 14.44 -2.23 -10.76
CA ARG A 386 14.39 -2.54 -12.18
C ARG A 386 15.07 -3.88 -12.31
N GLY A 387 14.25 -4.94 -12.38
CA GLY A 387 14.71 -6.23 -12.83
C GLY A 387 15.33 -6.05 -14.21
N GLY A 388 16.66 -6.03 -14.28
CA GLY A 388 17.36 -6.21 -15.53
C GLY A 388 17.09 -7.63 -16.00
N ALA A 389 16.33 -7.75 -17.08
CA ALA A 389 16.51 -8.84 -18.04
C ALA A 389 17.54 -8.37 -19.07
#